data_AF-A0A061AFL3-F1
#
_entry.id   AF-A0A061AFL3-F1
#
_cell.length_a   1.000
_cell.length_b   1.000
_cell.length_c   1.000
_cell.angle_alpha   90.00
_cell.angle_beta   90.00
_cell.angle_gamma   90.00
#
_symmetry.space_group_name_H-M   'P 1'
#
loop_
_entity.id
_entity.type
_entity.pdbx_description
1 polymer ?
#
loop_
_entity_poly.entity_id
_entity_poly.type
_entity_poly.pdbx_seq_one_letter_code
_entity_poly.pdbx_strand_id
1 'polypeptide(L)'
;MIKHIHLLIYLSQQQTFLFNLKKRVWIGLTDSVKEGTWKWVDGTPLTTRYWYSKQPDNAGPNGDEDCAEIHKDQSPLKAWNDMSCDSKLNWICEKAV
;
A
#
# COMPACT_ATOMS: atom_id res chain seq x y z
N MET A 1 -8.92 -9.96 1.33
CA MET A 1 -9.47 -8.80 0.60
C MET A 1 -8.52 -8.20 -0.46
N ILE A 2 -7.19 -8.34 -0.38
CA ILE A 2 -6.26 -7.83 -1.40
C ILE A 2 -6.21 -8.62 -2.72
N LYS A 3 -6.78 -9.84 -2.80
CA LYS A 3 -6.63 -10.74 -3.98
C LYS A 3 -7.15 -10.17 -5.31
N HIS A 4 -7.86 -9.04 -5.29
CA HIS A 4 -8.35 -8.35 -6.48
C HIS A 4 -7.77 -6.94 -6.65
N ILE A 5 -6.86 -6.50 -5.79
CA ILE A 5 -6.22 -5.18 -5.85
C ILE A 5 -4.88 -5.33 -6.55
N HIS A 6 -4.87 -5.18 -7.88
CA HIS A 6 -3.64 -5.21 -8.69
C HIS A 6 -3.09 -3.81 -8.96
N LEU A 7 -3.24 -2.88 -8.02
CA LEU A 7 -2.73 -1.53 -8.22
C LEU A 7 -1.23 -1.51 -7.92
N LEU A 8 -0.43 -1.50 -8.97
CA LEU A 8 1.03 -1.50 -8.91
C LEU A 8 1.54 -0.07 -9.08
N ILE A 9 2.50 0.33 -8.23
CA ILE A 9 3.06 1.69 -8.26
C ILE A 9 4.56 1.60 -8.54
N TYR A 10 4.91 1.84 -9.81
CA TYR A 10 6.29 1.84 -10.27
C TYR A 10 6.86 3.24 -10.44
N LEU A 11 5.99 4.22 -10.73
CA LEU A 11 6.39 5.59 -11.05
C LEU A 11 5.89 6.59 -9.99
N SER A 12 6.71 7.61 -9.73
CA SER A 12 6.35 8.72 -8.82
C SER A 12 5.10 9.47 -9.26
N GLN A 13 4.84 9.53 -10.58
CA GLN A 13 3.62 10.16 -11.12
C GLN A 13 2.35 9.37 -10.75
N GLN A 14 2.39 8.04 -10.80
CA GLN A 14 1.28 7.18 -10.39
C GLN A 14 0.98 7.39 -8.90
N GLN A 15 2.03 7.31 -8.06
CA GLN A 15 1.93 7.58 -6.63
C GLN A 15 1.30 8.96 -6.36
N THR A 16 1.78 9.99 -7.05
CA THR A 16 1.30 11.37 -6.87
C THR A 16 -0.16 11.51 -7.31
N PHE A 17 -0.55 10.90 -8.43
CA PHE A 17 -1.93 10.88 -8.90
C PHE A 17 -2.86 10.25 -7.86
N LEU A 18 -2.51 9.06 -7.37
CA LEU A 18 -3.30 8.33 -6.38
C LEU A 18 -3.42 9.11 -5.06
N PHE A 19 -2.32 9.70 -4.59
CA PHE A 19 -2.32 10.56 -3.40
C PHE A 19 -3.25 11.79 -3.58
N ASN A 20 -3.29 12.38 -4.77
CA ASN A 20 -4.12 13.54 -5.07
C ASN A 20 -5.62 13.22 -5.18
N LEU A 21 -6.02 11.95 -5.14
CA LEU A 21 -7.43 11.58 -4.95
C LEU A 21 -7.95 11.99 -3.56
N LYS A 22 -7.06 12.31 -2.61
CA LYS A 22 -7.39 12.73 -1.23
C LYS A 22 -8.28 11.72 -0.49
N LYS A 23 -8.08 10.43 -0.80
CA LYS A 23 -8.73 9.30 -0.14
C LYS A 23 -7.68 8.35 0.44
N ARG A 24 -8.04 7.70 1.53
CA ARG A 24 -7.35 6.50 2.00
C ARG A 24 -7.69 5.35 1.08
N VAL A 25 -6.68 4.77 0.45
CA VAL A 25 -6.86 3.75 -0.59
C VAL A 25 -5.88 2.62 -0.39
N TRP A 26 -6.37 1.39 -0.50
CA TRP A 26 -5.51 0.22 -0.57
C TRP A 26 -4.68 0.23 -1.86
N ILE A 27 -3.43 -0.22 -1.76
CA ILE A 27 -2.56 -0.51 -2.90
C ILE A 27 -2.23 -2.00 -2.92
N GLY A 28 -1.71 -2.52 -4.03
CA GLY A 28 -1.43 -3.94 -4.18
C GLY A 28 -0.19 -4.45 -3.43
N LEU A 29 0.25 -3.78 -2.36
CA LEU A 29 1.50 -4.08 -1.66
C LEU A 29 1.21 -4.82 -0.35
N THR A 30 1.94 -5.91 -0.08
CA THR A 30 1.74 -6.79 1.07
C THR A 30 3.03 -7.52 1.48
N ASP A 31 3.16 -7.85 2.76
CA ASP A 31 4.18 -8.76 3.29
C ASP A 31 3.60 -9.99 4.02
N SER A 32 2.30 -10.27 3.83
CA SER A 32 1.55 -11.43 4.37
C SER A 32 2.16 -12.83 4.19
N VAL A 33 3.18 -12.98 3.34
CA VAL A 33 3.92 -14.25 3.18
C VAL A 33 5.11 -14.33 4.12
N LYS A 34 5.75 -13.19 4.40
CA LYS A 34 6.91 -13.07 5.28
C LYS A 34 7.03 -11.62 5.75
N GLU A 35 6.74 -11.42 7.03
CA GLU A 35 6.89 -10.15 7.75
C GLU A 35 8.18 -9.40 7.37
N GLY A 36 8.03 -8.10 7.08
CA GLY A 36 9.14 -7.22 6.69
C GLY A 36 9.65 -7.43 5.27
N THR A 37 9.11 -8.40 4.52
CA THR A 37 9.46 -8.67 3.12
C THR A 37 8.30 -8.29 2.19
N TRP A 38 8.21 -7.01 1.89
CA TRP A 38 7.15 -6.44 1.06
C TRP A 38 7.28 -6.81 -0.42
N LYS A 39 6.16 -7.20 -1.00
CA LYS A 39 6.00 -7.49 -2.43
C LYS A 39 4.65 -7.03 -2.92
N TRP A 40 4.53 -6.89 -4.23
CA TRP A 40 3.25 -6.69 -4.88
C TRP A 40 2.45 -8.00 -4.92
N VAL A 41 1.13 -7.91 -5.00
CA VAL A 41 0.23 -9.09 -5.04
C VAL A 41 0.43 -9.98 -6.27
N ASP A 42 1.05 -9.46 -7.33
CA ASP A 42 1.46 -10.23 -8.53
C ASP A 42 2.76 -11.02 -8.30
N GLY A 43 3.40 -10.86 -7.14
CA GLY A 43 4.67 -11.48 -6.78
C GLY A 43 5.90 -10.62 -7.10
N THR A 44 5.74 -9.47 -7.75
CA THR A 44 6.85 -8.58 -8.07
C THR A 44 7.50 -8.04 -6.79
N PRO A 45 8.84 -8.13 -6.63
CA PRO A 45 9.54 -7.56 -5.47
C PRO A 45 9.42 -6.04 -5.43
N LEU A 46 9.37 -5.47 -4.22
CA LEU A 46 9.33 -4.03 -4.03
C LEU A 46 10.70 -3.39 -4.31
N THR A 47 10.76 -2.48 -5.28
CA THR A 47 11.98 -1.71 -5.62
C THR A 47 11.88 -0.23 -5.23
N THR A 48 10.67 0.29 -5.05
CA THR A 48 10.37 1.67 -4.66
C THR A 48 9.86 1.74 -3.22
N ARG A 49 10.00 2.89 -2.55
CA ARG A 49 9.54 3.06 -1.16
C ARG A 49 8.92 4.43 -0.99
N TYR A 50 7.62 4.47 -0.73
CA TYR A 50 6.90 5.71 -0.39
C TYR A 50 6.28 5.64 1.01
N TRP A 51 6.83 4.84 1.92
CA TRP A 51 6.49 4.82 3.35
C TRP A 51 6.55 6.22 3.96
N TYR A 52 5.54 6.57 4.75
CA TYR A 52 5.66 7.76 5.59
C TYR A 52 6.58 7.49 6.78
N SER A 53 6.88 8.54 7.55
CA SER A 53 7.80 8.44 8.70
C SER A 53 7.41 7.33 9.67
N LYS A 54 8.39 6.47 10.01
CA LYS A 54 8.30 5.31 10.92
C LYS A 54 7.56 4.08 10.38
N GLN A 55 7.14 4.08 9.12
CA GLN A 55 6.44 2.95 8.52
C GLN A 55 7.34 2.08 7.63
N PRO A 56 6.99 0.80 7.43
CA PRO A 56 5.91 0.07 8.11
C PRO A 56 6.26 -0.21 9.59
N ASP A 57 5.29 -0.16 10.51
CA ASP A 57 5.52 -0.32 11.96
C ASP A 57 4.83 -1.51 12.61
N ASN A 58 3.95 -2.20 11.88
CA ASN A 58 3.23 -3.38 12.32
C ASN A 58 2.57 -3.21 13.70
N ALA A 59 1.90 -2.06 13.89
CA ALA A 59 1.34 -1.62 15.16
C ALA A 59 0.03 -2.33 15.55
N GLY A 60 -0.50 -3.18 14.66
CA GLY A 60 -1.70 -3.97 14.89
C GLY A 60 -1.55 -5.03 16.00
N PRO A 61 -2.68 -5.58 16.49
CA PRO A 61 -2.64 -6.66 17.47
C PRO A 61 -1.81 -7.85 16.97
N ASN A 62 -0.85 -8.31 17.78
CA ASN A 62 0.10 -9.38 17.44
C ASN A 62 1.01 -9.09 16.22
N GLY A 63 1.10 -7.83 15.78
CA GLY A 63 1.83 -7.49 14.57
C GLY A 63 1.15 -8.04 13.31
N ASP A 64 -0.14 -7.72 13.14
CA ASP A 64 -0.96 -8.15 12.01
C ASP A 64 -1.39 -6.96 11.13
N GLU A 65 -0.42 -6.36 10.44
CA GLU A 65 -0.61 -5.25 9.49
C GLU A 65 -0.03 -5.54 8.11
N ASP A 66 -0.44 -6.64 7.48
CA ASP A 66 0.17 -7.12 6.24
C ASP A 66 -0.20 -6.36 4.94
N CYS A 67 -0.95 -5.25 5.03
CA CYS A 67 -1.51 -4.53 3.88
C CYS A 67 -1.07 -3.07 3.84
N ALA A 68 -0.63 -2.59 2.67
CA ALA A 68 -0.30 -1.16 2.52
C ALA A 68 -1.47 -0.32 1.99
N GLU A 69 -1.68 0.85 2.58
CA GLU A 69 -2.54 1.92 2.03
C GLU A 69 -1.74 3.16 1.62
N ILE A 70 -2.36 4.08 0.89
CA ILE A 70 -1.95 5.49 0.82
C ILE A 70 -2.73 6.29 1.87
N HIS A 71 -2.00 6.81 2.86
CA HIS A 71 -2.54 7.70 3.88
C HIS A 71 -2.65 9.15 3.36
N LYS A 72 -3.88 9.61 3.17
CA LYS A 72 -4.19 10.91 2.53
C LYS A 72 -3.61 12.15 3.20
N ASP A 73 -3.36 12.09 4.52
CA ASP A 73 -2.90 13.23 5.33
C ASP A 73 -1.36 13.36 5.39
N GLN A 74 -0.63 12.61 4.54
CA GLN A 74 0.82 12.62 4.47
C GLN A 74 1.35 13.42 3.27
N SER A 75 2.57 13.16 2.80
CA SER A 75 3.15 13.82 1.61
C SER A 75 3.09 12.89 0.39
N PRO A 76 2.97 13.41 -0.85
CA PRO A 76 2.74 12.59 -2.05
C PRO A 76 3.65 11.37 -2.21
N LEU A 77 4.95 11.53 -1.92
CA LEU A 77 5.96 10.47 -2.05
C LEU A 77 6.40 9.87 -0.70
N LYS A 78 5.65 10.12 0.37
CA LYS A 78 5.87 9.61 1.73
C LYS A 78 4.52 9.44 2.40
N ALA A 79 3.70 8.52 1.90
CA ALA A 79 2.31 8.34 2.30
C ALA A 79 1.90 6.89 2.58
N TRP A 80 2.75 5.89 2.34
CA TRP A 80 2.37 4.51 2.59
C TRP A 80 2.35 4.20 4.09
N ASN A 81 1.31 3.47 4.49
CA ASN A 81 1.06 2.97 5.85
C ASN A 81 0.79 1.47 5.75
N ASP A 82 1.35 0.65 6.64
CA ASP A 82 0.90 -0.73 6.82
C ASP A 82 -0.30 -0.76 7.77
N MET A 83 -1.26 -1.63 7.50
CA MET A 83 -2.48 -1.72 8.29
C MET A 83 -3.09 -3.11 8.22
N SER A 84 -3.87 -3.48 9.24
CA SER A 84 -4.64 -4.72 9.20
C SER A 84 -5.48 -4.81 7.93
N CYS A 85 -5.30 -5.92 7.21
CA CYS A 85 -5.92 -6.19 5.91
C CYS A 85 -7.46 -6.25 5.92
N ASP A 86 -8.04 -6.40 7.11
CA ASP A 86 -9.49 -6.43 7.31
C ASP A 86 -10.10 -5.03 7.49
N SER A 87 -9.27 -3.99 7.48
CA SER A 87 -9.71 -2.61 7.56
C SER A 87 -10.52 -2.19 6.33
N LYS A 88 -11.60 -1.43 6.57
CA LYS A 88 -12.51 -0.97 5.51
C LYS A 88 -12.01 0.34 4.90
N LEU A 89 -11.25 0.25 3.81
CA LEU A 89 -10.81 1.38 3.00
C LEU A 89 -11.35 1.30 1.56
N ASN A 90 -11.16 2.38 0.80
CA ASN A 90 -11.44 2.36 -0.62
C ASN A 90 -10.40 1.49 -1.34
N TRP A 91 -10.80 0.86 -2.45
CA TRP A 91 -9.92 0.15 -3.36
C TRP A 91 -9.92 0.84 -4.72
N ILE A 92 -8.82 0.66 -5.45
CA ILE A 92 -8.67 1.13 -6.83
C ILE A 92 -8.38 -0.09 -7.69
N CYS A 93 -9.08 -0.20 -8.81
CA CYS A 93 -8.81 -1.20 -9.83
C CYS A 93 -7.96 -0.57 -10.93
N GLU A 94 -6.89 -1.23 -11.32
CA GLU A 94 -6.13 -0.90 -12.52
C GLU A 94 -6.65 -1.74 -13.70
N LYS A 95 -6.74 -1.12 -14.87
CA LYS A 95 -7.09 -1.81 -16.12
C LYS A 95 -6.03 -1.49 -17.15
N ALA A 96 -5.37 -2.52 -17.69
CA ALA A 96 -4.53 -2.37 -18.86
C ALA A 96 -5.38 -1.94 -20.06
N VAL A 97 -4.92 -0.93 -20.80
CA VAL A 97 -5.52 -0.49 -22.06
C VAL A 97 -4.98 -1.33 -23.21
#